data_AF-A0A376DU55-F1
#
_entry.id   AF-A0A376DU55-F1
#
_cell.length_a   1.000
_cell.length_b   1.000
_cell.length_c   1.000
_cell.angle_alpha   90.00
_cell.angle_beta   90.00
_cell.angle_gamma   90.00
#
_symmetry.space_group_name_H-M   'P 1'
#
loop_
_entity.id
_entity.type
_entity.pdbx_description
1 polymer ?
#
loop_
_entity_poly.entity_id
_entity_poly.type
_entity_poly.pdbx_seq_one_letter_code
_entity_poly.pdbx_strand_id
1 'polypeptide(L)'
;MSTLEITTVNPSEYGIAENQASELVGNLPQIKAERAILEEQYAEIIKMDIEDPETAKKAKKLRLLFKDNRTKGINVWHSTTKEFFLKGGQFVDAIKRKEIAVNERIELNLENIEKHFENLEKERKAQLNAERISELEPFNAFVPMGLNFGDLSDDEYTKVLNGAKLQFEQQQAEEKKAEAERQRLAEIQNLHNNRKESLLPVWQFVENKDVNFGEMTDVEFSTVKENADSKKIQFDAEQVKIKAENERLAAEKAKADADKKALEEKAAKEKAESEKKLAKERAEQAEKLKAEQDAKAKLEAELQAKKDAEVKAEKERLAEEKRLKEEAEALAKAPIKDQLNVWVASFELPSANNENEKADLIKAKFEAFKRWAFAEIELM
;
A
#
# COMPACT_ATOMS: atom_id res chain seq x y z
N MET A 1 -112.04 -62.90 -8.40
CA MET A 1 -110.57 -62.72 -8.47
C MET A 1 -110.33 -61.50 -9.34
N SER A 2 -109.61 -60.50 -8.83
CA SER A 2 -109.30 -59.28 -9.59
C SER A 2 -108.38 -59.67 -10.75
N THR A 3 -108.86 -59.53 -11.98
CA THR A 3 -108.04 -59.61 -13.17
C THR A 3 -107.01 -58.49 -13.08
N LEU A 4 -105.76 -58.81 -12.81
CA LEU A 4 -104.66 -57.86 -12.97
C LEU A 4 -104.66 -57.45 -14.44
N GLU A 5 -105.11 -56.22 -14.73
CA GLU A 5 -105.02 -55.63 -16.06
C GLU A 5 -103.54 -55.62 -16.47
N ILE A 6 -103.20 -56.44 -17.46
CA ILE A 6 -101.88 -56.42 -18.06
C ILE A 6 -101.82 -55.12 -18.86
N THR A 7 -101.08 -54.12 -18.37
CA THR A 7 -100.83 -52.87 -19.11
C THR A 7 -100.22 -53.20 -20.47
N THR A 8 -100.96 -52.90 -21.53
CA THR A 8 -100.49 -53.08 -22.91
C THR A 8 -99.52 -51.96 -23.27
N VAL A 9 -98.27 -52.30 -23.59
CA VAL A 9 -97.25 -51.34 -24.04
C VAL A 9 -97.55 -50.96 -25.50
N ASN A 10 -97.74 -49.66 -25.77
CA ASN A 10 -98.01 -49.15 -27.12
C ASN A 10 -96.69 -48.85 -27.86
N PRO A 11 -96.39 -49.50 -29.00
CA PRO A 11 -95.15 -49.27 -29.75
C PRO A 11 -94.95 -47.83 -30.24
N SER A 12 -96.03 -47.09 -30.50
CA SER A 12 -95.97 -45.71 -30.99
C SER A 12 -95.37 -44.75 -29.96
N GLU A 13 -95.49 -45.02 -28.67
CA GLU A 13 -94.87 -44.22 -27.60
C GLU A 13 -93.34 -44.25 -27.67
N TYR A 14 -92.77 -45.25 -28.35
CA TYR A 14 -91.34 -45.43 -28.55
C TYR A 14 -90.90 -45.08 -29.98
N GLY A 15 -91.80 -44.49 -30.79
CA GLY A 15 -91.52 -44.16 -32.19
C GLY A 15 -91.36 -45.36 -33.10
N ILE A 16 -91.92 -46.52 -32.73
CA ILE A 16 -91.81 -47.78 -33.48
C ILE A 16 -93.14 -48.04 -34.19
N ALA A 17 -93.07 -48.35 -35.49
CA ALA A 17 -94.24 -48.75 -36.27
C ALA A 17 -94.75 -50.14 -35.83
N GLU A 18 -96.06 -50.39 -35.88
CA GLU A 18 -96.66 -51.64 -35.38
C GLU A 18 -96.10 -52.91 -36.04
N ASN A 19 -95.80 -52.84 -37.35
CA ASN A 19 -95.17 -53.94 -38.08
C ASN A 19 -93.77 -54.24 -37.56
N GLN A 20 -92.95 -53.21 -37.30
CA GLN A 20 -91.61 -53.37 -36.73
C GLN A 20 -91.68 -53.89 -35.30
N ALA A 21 -92.64 -53.41 -34.50
CA ALA A 21 -92.85 -53.89 -33.14
C ALA A 21 -93.10 -55.40 -33.10
N SER A 22 -93.84 -55.94 -34.07
CA SER A 22 -94.09 -57.38 -34.16
C SER A 22 -92.81 -58.19 -34.38
N GLU A 23 -91.84 -57.66 -35.13
CA GLU A 23 -90.53 -58.27 -35.34
C GLU A 23 -89.64 -58.18 -34.08
N LEU A 24 -89.70 -57.06 -33.34
CA LEU A 24 -88.97 -56.87 -32.07
C LEU A 24 -89.40 -57.86 -30.99
N VAL A 25 -90.67 -58.28 -31.01
CA VAL A 25 -91.28 -59.13 -29.98
C VAL A 25 -90.84 -60.60 -30.13
N GLY A 26 -90.37 -61.03 -31.30
CA GLY A 26 -89.69 -62.32 -31.49
C GLY A 26 -90.47 -63.52 -30.96
N ASN A 27 -89.84 -64.35 -30.11
CA ASN A 27 -90.45 -65.55 -29.53
C ASN A 27 -91.30 -65.31 -28.27
N LEU A 28 -91.48 -64.06 -27.83
CA LEU A 28 -92.34 -63.75 -26.69
C LEU A 28 -93.79 -64.26 -26.81
N PRO A 29 -94.44 -64.29 -28.00
CA PRO A 29 -95.79 -64.83 -28.14
C PRO A 29 -95.86 -66.31 -27.74
N GLN A 30 -94.83 -67.10 -28.07
CA GLN A 30 -94.73 -68.50 -27.65
C GLN A 30 -94.60 -68.61 -26.12
N ILE A 31 -93.74 -67.79 -25.51
CA ILE A 31 -93.55 -67.76 -24.04
C ILE A 31 -94.85 -67.38 -23.33
N LYS A 32 -95.64 -66.46 -23.91
CA LYS A 32 -96.96 -66.08 -23.39
C LYS A 32 -97.99 -67.22 -23.55
N ALA A 33 -97.97 -67.94 -24.67
CA ALA A 33 -98.84 -69.10 -24.88
C ALA A 33 -98.54 -70.22 -23.88
N GLU A 34 -97.27 -70.52 -23.61
CA GLU A 34 -96.86 -71.47 -22.57
C GLU A 34 -97.35 -71.03 -21.19
N ARG A 35 -97.29 -69.72 -20.88
CA ARG A 35 -97.79 -69.18 -19.61
C ARG A 35 -99.30 -69.33 -19.46
N ALA A 36 -100.07 -69.13 -20.53
CA ALA A 36 -101.52 -69.27 -20.49
C ALA A 36 -101.94 -70.70 -20.06
N ILE A 37 -101.22 -71.73 -20.53
CA ILE A 37 -101.44 -73.12 -20.10
C ILE A 37 -101.14 -73.30 -18.60
N LEU A 38 -100.10 -72.65 -18.08
CA LEU A 38 -99.78 -72.68 -16.65
C LEU A 38 -100.83 -71.93 -15.81
N GLU A 39 -101.43 -70.87 -16.34
CA GLU A 39 -102.51 -70.10 -15.70
C GLU A 39 -103.78 -70.95 -15.54
N GLU A 40 -104.11 -71.82 -16.51
CA GLU A 40 -105.18 -72.80 -16.38
C GLU A 40 -104.91 -73.80 -15.25
N GLN A 41 -103.71 -74.38 -15.18
CA GLN A 41 -103.30 -75.29 -14.10
C GLN A 41 -103.32 -74.60 -12.73
N TYR A 42 -102.99 -73.31 -12.68
CA TYR A 42 -103.05 -72.51 -11.46
C TYR A 42 -104.50 -72.35 -10.97
N ALA A 43 -105.43 -72.06 -11.89
CA ALA A 43 -106.85 -71.91 -11.57
C ALA A 43 -107.49 -73.20 -11.04
N GLU A 44 -106.97 -74.36 -11.41
CA GLU A 44 -107.35 -75.66 -10.84
C GLU A 44 -106.76 -75.87 -9.44
N ILE A 45 -105.43 -75.69 -9.30
CA ILE A 45 -104.72 -75.95 -8.03
C ILE A 45 -105.21 -75.04 -6.91
N ILE A 46 -105.55 -73.78 -7.19
CA ILE A 46 -106.01 -72.84 -6.15
C ILE A 46 -107.38 -73.19 -5.55
N LYS A 47 -108.14 -74.09 -6.21
CA LYS A 47 -109.43 -74.60 -5.72
C LYS A 47 -109.30 -75.90 -4.92
N MET A 48 -108.12 -76.52 -4.89
CA MET A 48 -107.87 -77.76 -4.15
C MET A 48 -107.74 -77.50 -2.65
N ASP A 49 -107.94 -78.54 -1.84
CA ASP A 49 -107.76 -78.47 -0.39
C ASP A 49 -106.28 -78.24 -0.03
N ILE A 50 -106.02 -77.25 0.81
CA ILE A 50 -104.68 -76.84 1.23
C ILE A 50 -104.09 -77.84 2.23
N GLU A 51 -104.94 -78.53 3.00
CA GLU A 51 -104.51 -79.53 3.98
C GLU A 51 -104.08 -80.85 3.33
N ASP A 52 -104.37 -81.06 2.03
CA ASP A 52 -103.91 -82.23 1.26
C ASP A 52 -102.42 -82.09 0.86
N PRO A 53 -101.53 -83.01 1.30
CA PRO A 53 -100.12 -83.01 0.92
C PRO A 53 -99.86 -83.06 -0.60
N GLU A 54 -100.77 -83.63 -1.40
CA GLU A 54 -100.62 -83.69 -2.86
C GLU A 54 -100.84 -82.33 -3.53
N THR A 55 -101.73 -81.48 -2.99
CA THR A 55 -101.91 -80.08 -3.42
C THR A 55 -100.60 -79.31 -3.27
N ALA A 56 -99.90 -79.47 -2.14
CA ALA A 56 -98.61 -78.82 -1.91
C ALA A 56 -97.52 -79.24 -2.93
N LYS A 57 -97.47 -80.54 -3.30
CA LYS A 57 -96.55 -81.04 -4.33
C LYS A 57 -96.87 -80.47 -5.72
N LYS A 58 -98.14 -80.46 -6.12
CA LYS A 58 -98.60 -79.88 -7.40
C LYS A 58 -98.32 -78.38 -7.46
N ALA A 59 -98.59 -77.64 -6.38
CA ALA A 59 -98.30 -76.21 -6.28
C ALA A 59 -96.80 -75.92 -6.40
N LYS A 60 -95.92 -76.71 -5.75
CA LYS A 60 -94.47 -76.56 -5.88
C LYS A 60 -93.99 -76.80 -7.32
N LYS A 61 -94.51 -77.83 -7.99
CA LYS A 61 -94.18 -78.14 -9.39
C LYS A 61 -94.62 -77.00 -10.31
N LEU A 62 -95.86 -76.53 -10.18
CA LEU A 62 -96.36 -75.42 -10.98
C LEU A 62 -95.59 -74.12 -10.72
N ARG A 63 -95.23 -73.81 -9.46
CA ARG A 63 -94.38 -72.66 -9.12
C ARG A 63 -93.02 -72.72 -9.82
N LEU A 64 -92.42 -73.90 -9.92
CA LEU A 64 -91.15 -74.07 -10.64
C LEU A 64 -91.32 -73.84 -12.15
N LEU A 65 -92.44 -74.26 -12.74
CA LEU A 65 -92.75 -73.99 -14.15
C LEU A 65 -92.96 -72.49 -14.40
N PHE A 66 -93.69 -71.78 -13.53
CA PHE A 66 -93.79 -70.31 -13.61
C PHE A 66 -92.45 -69.61 -13.40
N LYS A 67 -91.61 -70.13 -12.48
CA LYS A 67 -90.24 -69.63 -12.31
C LYS A 67 -89.46 -69.78 -13.62
N ASP A 68 -89.53 -70.94 -14.27
CA ASP A 68 -88.83 -71.20 -15.52
C ASP A 68 -89.38 -70.35 -16.68
N ASN A 69 -90.70 -70.19 -16.83
CA ASN A 69 -91.28 -69.26 -17.81
C ASN A 69 -90.76 -67.82 -17.62
N ARG A 70 -90.64 -67.34 -16.37
CA ARG A 70 -90.06 -66.03 -16.06
C ARG A 70 -88.55 -65.98 -16.35
N THR A 71 -87.77 -66.91 -15.81
CA THR A 71 -86.30 -66.81 -15.83
C THR A 71 -85.66 -67.32 -17.10
N LYS A 72 -86.20 -68.40 -17.70
CA LYS A 72 -85.69 -69.01 -18.93
C LYS A 72 -86.44 -68.54 -20.19
N GLY A 73 -87.68 -68.10 -20.04
CA GLY A 73 -88.45 -67.47 -21.11
C GLY A 73 -88.24 -65.96 -21.17
N ILE A 74 -88.97 -65.22 -20.33
CA ILE A 74 -89.07 -63.75 -20.42
C ILE A 74 -87.70 -63.06 -20.24
N ASN A 75 -86.95 -63.41 -19.19
CA ASN A 75 -85.65 -62.75 -18.93
C ASN A 75 -84.63 -63.02 -20.04
N VAL A 76 -84.59 -64.26 -20.55
CA VAL A 76 -83.69 -64.64 -21.65
C VAL A 76 -84.08 -63.88 -22.90
N TRP A 77 -85.36 -63.91 -23.30
CA TRP A 77 -85.87 -63.13 -24.43
C TRP A 77 -85.48 -61.65 -24.34
N HIS A 78 -85.72 -61.00 -23.20
CA HIS A 78 -85.35 -59.59 -23.03
C HIS A 78 -83.84 -59.37 -23.23
N SER A 79 -83.00 -60.23 -22.64
CA SER A 79 -81.55 -60.10 -22.75
C SER A 79 -81.02 -60.32 -24.17
N THR A 80 -81.48 -61.36 -24.86
CA THR A 80 -81.00 -61.73 -26.20
C THR A 80 -81.50 -60.73 -27.24
N THR A 81 -82.76 -60.33 -27.17
CA THR A 81 -83.35 -59.32 -28.05
C THR A 81 -82.65 -57.97 -27.87
N LYS A 82 -82.42 -57.53 -26.63
CA LYS A 82 -81.69 -56.27 -26.35
C LYS A 82 -80.26 -56.31 -26.89
N GLU A 83 -79.54 -57.41 -26.69
CA GLU A 83 -78.17 -57.57 -27.18
C GLU A 83 -78.12 -57.55 -28.71
N PHE A 84 -79.08 -58.17 -29.40
CA PHE A 84 -79.17 -58.15 -30.86
C PHE A 84 -79.28 -56.71 -31.40
N PHE A 85 -80.19 -55.89 -30.86
CA PHE A 85 -80.33 -54.50 -31.31
C PHE A 85 -79.13 -53.63 -30.93
N LEU A 86 -78.50 -53.87 -29.78
CA LEU A 86 -77.27 -53.18 -29.41
C LEU A 86 -76.15 -53.48 -30.41
N LYS A 87 -75.95 -54.75 -30.78
CA LYS A 87 -74.98 -55.15 -31.82
C LYS A 87 -75.36 -54.59 -33.19
N GLY A 88 -76.65 -54.52 -33.51
CA GLY A 88 -77.15 -53.86 -34.72
C GLY A 88 -76.77 -52.38 -34.77
N GLY A 89 -76.96 -51.64 -33.68
CA GLY A 89 -76.52 -50.24 -33.56
C GLY A 89 -75.00 -50.09 -33.73
N GLN A 90 -74.22 -50.93 -33.05
CA GLN A 90 -72.75 -50.94 -33.19
C GLN A 90 -72.30 -51.25 -34.62
N PHE A 91 -73.00 -52.14 -35.33
CA PHE A 91 -72.73 -52.46 -36.73
C PHE A 91 -73.00 -51.26 -37.66
N VAL A 92 -74.12 -50.57 -37.48
CA VAL A 92 -74.44 -49.36 -38.23
C VAL A 92 -73.40 -48.26 -37.97
N ASP A 93 -72.96 -48.08 -36.72
CA ASP A 93 -71.89 -47.15 -36.38
C ASP A 93 -70.55 -47.51 -37.01
N ALA A 94 -70.24 -48.81 -37.10
CA ALA A 94 -69.02 -49.28 -37.76
C ALA A 94 -69.06 -49.02 -39.27
N ILE A 95 -70.21 -49.24 -39.92
CA ILE A 95 -70.41 -48.87 -41.33
C ILE A 95 -70.23 -47.36 -41.51
N LYS A 96 -70.91 -46.56 -40.69
CA LYS A 96 -70.79 -45.09 -40.73
C LYS A 96 -69.32 -44.65 -40.67
N ARG A 97 -68.54 -45.16 -39.71
CA ARG A 97 -67.11 -44.82 -39.57
C ARG A 97 -66.31 -45.23 -40.80
N LYS A 98 -66.58 -46.41 -41.37
CA LYS A 98 -65.91 -46.88 -42.59
C LYS A 98 -66.19 -45.95 -43.77
N GLU A 99 -67.45 -45.57 -43.99
CA GLU A 99 -67.83 -44.69 -45.10
C GLU A 99 -67.30 -43.26 -44.90
N ILE A 100 -67.34 -42.72 -43.68
CA ILE A 100 -66.72 -41.42 -43.35
C ILE A 100 -65.22 -41.42 -43.66
N ALA A 101 -64.50 -42.46 -43.27
CA ALA A 101 -63.05 -42.54 -43.53
C ALA A 101 -62.73 -42.54 -45.04
N VAL A 102 -63.61 -43.09 -45.88
CA VAL A 102 -63.47 -43.02 -47.33
C VAL A 102 -63.62 -41.57 -47.81
N ASN A 103 -64.62 -40.84 -47.31
CA ASN A 103 -64.84 -39.44 -47.63
C ASN A 103 -63.67 -38.56 -47.16
N GLU A 104 -63.25 -38.69 -45.90
CA GLU A 104 -62.11 -37.93 -45.34
C GLU A 104 -60.83 -38.14 -46.15
N ARG A 105 -60.56 -39.38 -46.59
CA ARG A 105 -59.41 -39.67 -47.46
C ARG A 105 -59.50 -38.95 -48.81
N ILE A 106 -60.69 -38.89 -49.40
CA ILE A 106 -60.92 -38.19 -50.66
C ILE A 106 -60.78 -36.68 -50.46
N GLU A 107 -61.40 -36.13 -49.41
CA GLU A 107 -61.30 -34.72 -49.04
C GLU A 107 -59.84 -34.30 -48.84
N LEU A 108 -59.04 -35.08 -48.09
CA LEU A 108 -57.62 -34.83 -47.91
C LEU A 108 -56.85 -34.83 -49.23
N ASN A 109 -57.14 -35.78 -50.12
CA ASN A 109 -56.50 -35.83 -51.43
C ASN A 109 -56.87 -34.60 -52.28
N LEU A 110 -58.13 -34.18 -52.25
CA LEU A 110 -58.60 -32.99 -52.96
C LEU A 110 -57.99 -31.71 -52.38
N GLU A 111 -57.90 -31.60 -51.06
CA GLU A 111 -57.24 -30.48 -50.37
C GLU A 111 -55.74 -30.40 -50.72
N ASN A 112 -55.05 -31.54 -50.79
CA ASN A 112 -53.65 -31.58 -51.22
C ASN A 112 -53.48 -31.11 -52.67
N ILE A 113 -54.44 -31.43 -53.56
CA ILE A 113 -54.45 -30.95 -54.95
C ILE A 113 -54.74 -29.45 -54.99
N GLU A 114 -55.73 -28.98 -54.23
CA GLU A 114 -56.07 -27.56 -54.10
C GLU A 114 -54.87 -26.74 -53.64
N LYS A 115 -54.20 -27.18 -52.58
CA LYS A 115 -53.04 -26.51 -51.99
C LYS A 115 -51.73 -26.82 -52.70
N HIS A 116 -51.72 -27.55 -53.80
CA HIS A 116 -50.50 -28.01 -54.45
C HIS A 116 -49.58 -26.83 -54.84
N PHE A 117 -50.13 -25.82 -55.52
CA PHE A 117 -49.34 -24.65 -55.95
C PHE A 117 -48.93 -23.75 -54.77
N GLU A 118 -49.78 -23.63 -53.75
CA GLU A 118 -49.42 -22.90 -52.52
C GLU A 118 -48.25 -23.56 -51.80
N ASN A 119 -48.28 -24.89 -51.70
CA ASN A 119 -47.20 -25.69 -51.11
C ASN A 119 -45.93 -25.61 -51.94
N LEU A 120 -46.02 -25.68 -53.28
CA LEU A 120 -44.88 -25.51 -54.18
C LEU A 120 -44.25 -24.12 -54.05
N GLU A 121 -45.05 -23.05 -54.00
CA GLU A 121 -44.52 -21.69 -53.84
C GLU A 121 -43.89 -21.50 -52.46
N LYS A 122 -44.48 -22.07 -51.40
CA LYS A 122 -43.91 -22.08 -50.06
C LYS A 122 -42.58 -22.82 -50.03
N GLU A 123 -42.47 -23.97 -50.70
CA GLU A 123 -41.24 -24.73 -50.82
C GLU A 123 -40.18 -23.96 -51.62
N ARG A 124 -40.56 -23.36 -52.75
CA ARG A 124 -39.67 -22.50 -53.56
C ARG A 124 -39.11 -21.35 -52.73
N LYS A 125 -39.95 -20.64 -51.97
CA LYS A 125 -39.51 -19.56 -51.07
C LYS A 125 -38.61 -20.06 -49.95
N ALA A 126 -38.90 -21.23 -49.37
CA ALA A 126 -38.06 -21.82 -48.33
C ALA A 126 -36.67 -22.21 -48.87
N GLN A 127 -36.60 -22.80 -50.06
CA GLN A 127 -35.34 -23.12 -50.75
C GLN A 127 -34.56 -21.83 -51.06
N LEU A 128 -35.22 -20.83 -51.66
CA LEU A 128 -34.60 -19.55 -51.96
C LEU A 128 -34.08 -18.85 -50.70
N ASN A 129 -34.82 -18.89 -49.59
CA ASN A 129 -34.36 -18.37 -48.31
C ASN A 129 -33.10 -19.11 -47.82
N ALA A 130 -33.08 -20.44 -47.91
CA ALA A 130 -31.94 -21.24 -47.48
C ALA A 130 -30.67 -20.95 -48.31
N GLU A 131 -30.81 -20.83 -49.63
CA GLU A 131 -29.72 -20.45 -50.54
C GLU A 131 -29.17 -19.06 -50.19
N ARG A 132 -30.06 -18.08 -50.01
CA ARG A 132 -29.70 -16.70 -49.64
C ARG A 132 -29.02 -16.61 -48.28
N ILE A 133 -29.51 -17.35 -47.28
CA ILE A 133 -28.86 -17.45 -45.97
C ILE A 133 -27.46 -18.02 -46.10
N SER A 134 -27.28 -19.07 -46.92
CA SER A 134 -25.96 -19.66 -47.15
C SER A 134 -24.99 -18.69 -47.83
N GLU A 135 -25.46 -17.84 -48.75
CA GLU A 135 -24.62 -16.81 -49.39
C GLU A 135 -24.27 -15.67 -48.43
N LEU A 136 -25.17 -15.32 -47.52
CA LEU A 136 -24.98 -14.28 -46.52
C LEU A 136 -24.20 -14.73 -45.28
N GLU A 137 -23.93 -16.02 -45.12
CA GLU A 137 -23.24 -16.59 -43.95
C GLU A 137 -21.91 -15.89 -43.62
N PRO A 138 -21.01 -15.58 -44.58
CA PRO A 138 -19.77 -14.86 -44.31
C PRO A 138 -19.98 -13.44 -43.79
N PHE A 139 -21.16 -12.86 -44.05
CA PHE A 139 -21.52 -11.49 -43.73
C PHE A 139 -22.59 -11.39 -42.65
N ASN A 140 -22.91 -12.49 -41.95
CA ASN A 140 -24.05 -12.59 -41.02
C ASN A 140 -24.06 -11.51 -39.93
N ALA A 141 -22.90 -11.01 -39.50
CA ALA A 141 -22.79 -9.91 -38.53
C ALA A 141 -23.40 -8.58 -39.03
N PHE A 142 -23.53 -8.41 -40.35
CA PHE A 142 -23.96 -7.20 -41.03
C PHE A 142 -25.36 -7.33 -41.65
N VAL A 143 -26.04 -8.44 -41.38
CA VAL A 143 -27.34 -8.76 -41.94
C VAL A 143 -28.41 -8.66 -40.84
N PRO A 144 -29.59 -8.07 -41.13
CA PRO A 144 -30.69 -8.01 -40.16
C PRO A 144 -31.13 -9.41 -39.69
N MET A 145 -31.18 -9.60 -38.37
CA MET A 145 -31.61 -10.86 -37.76
C MET A 145 -33.12 -11.08 -37.95
N GLY A 146 -33.52 -12.31 -38.26
CA GLY A 146 -34.92 -12.74 -38.30
C GLY A 146 -35.70 -12.38 -39.56
N LEU A 147 -35.03 -11.85 -40.60
CA LEU A 147 -35.66 -11.57 -41.90
C LEU A 147 -35.77 -12.86 -42.73
N ASN A 148 -36.92 -13.09 -43.38
CA ASN A 148 -37.07 -14.16 -44.38
C ASN A 148 -36.64 -13.63 -45.75
N PHE A 149 -35.46 -14.02 -46.20
CA PHE A 149 -34.91 -13.61 -47.48
C PHE A 149 -35.63 -14.24 -48.67
N GLY A 150 -36.40 -15.32 -48.48
CA GLY A 150 -37.20 -15.94 -49.55
C GLY A 150 -38.43 -15.12 -49.96
N ASP A 151 -38.89 -14.22 -49.08
CA ASP A 151 -40.01 -13.31 -49.38
C ASP A 151 -39.57 -12.00 -50.05
N LEU A 152 -38.27 -11.69 -50.02
CA LEU A 152 -37.72 -10.49 -50.65
C LEU A 152 -37.67 -10.65 -52.18
N SER A 153 -37.92 -9.54 -52.88
CA SER A 153 -37.58 -9.47 -54.30
C SER A 153 -36.07 -9.58 -54.51
N ASP A 154 -35.66 -9.96 -55.72
CA ASP A 154 -34.24 -10.11 -56.06
C ASP A 154 -33.46 -8.80 -55.92
N ASP A 155 -34.10 -7.66 -56.20
CA ASP A 155 -33.52 -6.32 -56.03
C ASP A 155 -33.30 -5.98 -54.55
N GLU A 156 -34.29 -6.25 -53.69
CA GLU A 156 -34.17 -6.04 -52.24
C GLU A 156 -33.08 -6.94 -51.64
N TYR A 157 -33.05 -8.22 -52.02
CA TYR A 157 -32.00 -9.13 -51.58
C TYR A 157 -30.61 -8.66 -52.02
N THR A 158 -30.47 -8.22 -53.28
CA THR A 158 -29.22 -7.70 -53.81
C THR A 158 -28.72 -6.48 -53.04
N LYS A 159 -29.63 -5.58 -52.64
CA LYS A 159 -29.29 -4.43 -51.79
C LYS A 159 -28.77 -4.86 -50.42
N VAL A 160 -29.41 -5.85 -49.78
CA VAL A 160 -28.95 -6.40 -48.49
C VAL A 160 -27.57 -7.04 -48.63
N LEU A 161 -27.38 -7.90 -49.64
CA LEU A 161 -26.12 -8.58 -49.92
C LEU A 161 -24.97 -7.58 -50.16
N ASN A 162 -25.21 -6.58 -51.00
CA ASN A 162 -24.20 -5.56 -51.31
C ASN A 162 -23.90 -4.66 -50.10
N GLY A 163 -24.90 -4.34 -49.28
CA GLY A 163 -24.71 -3.60 -48.04
C GLY A 163 -23.85 -4.38 -47.04
N ALA A 164 -24.15 -5.67 -46.85
CA ALA A 164 -23.40 -6.54 -45.95
C ALA A 164 -21.95 -6.77 -46.43
N LYS A 165 -21.75 -6.97 -47.74
CA LYS A 165 -20.42 -7.05 -48.36
C LYS A 165 -19.61 -5.77 -48.14
N LEU A 166 -20.22 -4.60 -48.40
CA LEU A 166 -19.56 -3.32 -48.19
C LEU A 166 -19.15 -3.11 -46.73
N GLN A 167 -20.02 -3.42 -45.77
CA GLN A 167 -19.70 -3.29 -44.34
C GLN A 167 -18.59 -4.24 -43.91
N PHE A 168 -18.59 -5.48 -44.40
CA PHE A 168 -17.54 -6.45 -44.13
C PHE A 168 -16.18 -6.02 -44.73
N GLU A 169 -16.18 -5.51 -45.97
CA GLU A 169 -14.98 -4.96 -46.60
C GLU A 169 -14.44 -3.74 -45.85
N GLN A 170 -15.32 -2.85 -45.39
CA GLN A 170 -14.95 -1.71 -44.55
C GLN A 170 -14.33 -2.15 -43.24
N GLN A 171 -14.95 -3.11 -42.54
CA GLN A 171 -14.40 -3.66 -41.30
C GLN A 171 -13.02 -4.28 -41.53
N GLN A 172 -12.85 -5.11 -42.57
CA GLN A 172 -11.55 -5.70 -42.89
C GLN A 172 -10.50 -4.64 -43.27
N ALA A 173 -10.89 -3.60 -44.01
CA ALA A 173 -9.98 -2.52 -44.37
C ALA A 173 -9.56 -1.70 -43.14
N GLU A 174 -10.48 -1.43 -42.21
CA GLU A 174 -10.19 -0.77 -40.94
C GLU A 174 -9.31 -1.63 -40.04
N GLU A 175 -9.58 -2.94 -39.94
CA GLU A 175 -8.76 -3.87 -39.17
C GLU A 175 -7.34 -3.96 -39.74
N LYS A 176 -7.18 -4.06 -41.07
CA LYS A 176 -5.87 -4.02 -41.74
C LYS A 176 -5.15 -2.70 -41.51
N LYS A 177 -5.85 -1.56 -41.56
CA LYS A 177 -5.26 -0.24 -41.23
C LYS A 177 -4.83 -0.16 -39.77
N ALA A 178 -5.66 -0.65 -38.85
CA ALA A 178 -5.35 -0.69 -37.42
C ALA A 178 -4.17 -1.63 -37.12
N GLU A 179 -4.08 -2.77 -37.79
CA GLU A 179 -2.94 -3.68 -37.69
C GLU A 179 -1.67 -3.06 -38.29
N ALA A 180 -1.74 -2.45 -39.47
CA ALA A 180 -0.61 -1.75 -40.07
C ALA A 180 -0.11 -0.59 -39.18
N GLU A 181 -1.01 0.18 -38.57
CA GLU A 181 -0.63 1.24 -37.63
C GLU A 181 -0.02 0.66 -36.34
N ARG A 182 -0.54 -0.45 -35.81
CA ARG A 182 0.09 -1.16 -34.67
C ARG A 182 1.49 -1.64 -35.02
N GLN A 183 1.69 -2.23 -36.20
CA GLN A 183 3.00 -2.67 -36.66
C GLN A 183 3.96 -1.48 -36.82
N ARG A 184 3.52 -0.39 -37.44
CA ARG A 184 4.29 0.85 -37.58
C ARG A 184 4.71 1.43 -36.24
N LEU A 185 3.80 1.51 -35.26
CA LEU A 185 4.11 2.00 -33.92
C LEU A 185 5.10 1.06 -33.19
N ALA A 186 4.95 -0.25 -33.36
CA ALA A 186 5.90 -1.22 -32.81
C ALA A 186 7.30 -1.08 -33.44
N GLU A 187 7.38 -0.88 -34.76
CA GLU A 187 8.63 -0.61 -35.47
C GLU A 187 9.28 0.69 -34.98
N ILE A 188 8.51 1.77 -34.86
CA ILE A 188 8.96 3.05 -34.30
C ILE A 188 9.50 2.85 -32.88
N GLN A 189 8.79 2.11 -32.02
CA GLN A 189 9.22 1.88 -30.64
C GLN A 189 10.49 1.02 -30.59
N ASN A 190 10.60 -0.01 -31.41
CA ASN A 190 11.80 -0.84 -31.50
C ASN A 190 12.99 -0.01 -32.00
N LEU A 191 12.78 0.82 -33.03
CA LEU A 191 13.79 1.73 -33.55
C LEU A 191 14.22 2.76 -32.49
N HIS A 192 13.27 3.32 -31.74
CA HIS A 192 13.54 4.19 -30.60
C HIS A 192 14.43 3.53 -29.56
N ASN A 193 14.08 2.31 -29.13
CA ASN A 193 14.83 1.57 -28.13
C ASN A 193 16.25 1.28 -28.61
N ASN A 194 16.41 0.76 -29.83
CA ASN A 194 17.73 0.49 -30.43
C ASN A 194 18.60 1.75 -30.52
N ARG A 195 18.01 2.86 -30.97
CA ARG A 195 18.70 4.15 -31.07
C ARG A 195 19.08 4.68 -29.69
N LYS A 196 18.18 4.60 -28.70
CA LYS A 196 18.43 4.98 -27.31
C LYS A 196 19.54 4.14 -26.67
N GLU A 197 19.54 2.82 -26.89
CA GLU A 197 20.61 1.92 -26.45
C GLU A 197 21.97 2.35 -27.01
N SER A 198 22.03 2.70 -28.30
CA SER A 198 23.26 3.19 -28.93
C SER A 198 23.74 4.53 -28.36
N LEU A 199 22.84 5.34 -27.80
CA LEU A 199 23.15 6.61 -27.14
C LEU A 199 23.52 6.45 -25.65
N LEU A 200 23.29 5.29 -25.02
CA LEU A 200 23.61 5.08 -23.59
C LEU A 200 25.03 5.49 -23.19
N PRO A 201 26.10 5.18 -23.97
CA PRO A 201 27.47 5.59 -23.63
C PRO A 201 27.69 7.10 -23.59
N VAL A 202 26.86 7.86 -24.33
CA VAL A 202 26.94 9.32 -24.47
C VAL A 202 25.71 10.02 -23.90
N TRP A 203 24.86 9.31 -23.15
CA TRP A 203 23.52 9.77 -22.75
C TRP A 203 23.55 11.08 -21.95
N GLN A 204 24.59 11.27 -21.14
CA GLN A 204 24.79 12.50 -20.38
C GLN A 204 24.95 13.75 -21.27
N PHE A 205 25.40 13.59 -22.51
CA PHE A 205 25.65 14.67 -23.47
C PHE A 205 24.52 14.87 -24.50
N VAL A 206 23.49 14.03 -24.47
CA VAL A 206 22.29 14.18 -25.29
C VAL A 206 21.46 15.34 -24.76
N GLU A 207 21.18 16.33 -25.61
CA GLU A 207 20.48 17.57 -25.23
C GLU A 207 18.99 17.33 -24.97
N ASN A 208 18.28 16.73 -25.93
CA ASN A 208 16.84 16.50 -25.86
C ASN A 208 16.58 15.00 -25.63
N LYS A 209 16.31 14.61 -24.39
CA LYS A 209 16.10 13.21 -23.99
C LYS A 209 14.66 12.74 -24.11
N ASP A 210 13.72 13.68 -24.20
CA ASP A 210 12.27 13.43 -24.20
C ASP A 210 11.71 13.20 -25.62
N VAL A 211 12.56 13.23 -26.65
CA VAL A 211 12.15 13.02 -28.04
C VAL A 211 12.05 11.54 -28.38
N ASN A 212 11.11 11.19 -29.28
CA ASN A 212 11.03 9.84 -29.81
C ASN A 212 12.06 9.64 -30.92
N PHE A 213 13.23 9.09 -30.57
CA PHE A 213 14.27 8.73 -31.54
C PHE A 213 13.80 7.77 -32.65
N GLY A 214 12.69 7.04 -32.51
CA GLY A 214 12.15 6.17 -33.56
C GLY A 214 11.41 6.90 -34.67
N GLU A 215 10.94 8.12 -34.41
CA GLU A 215 10.22 8.95 -35.40
C GLU A 215 11.16 9.84 -36.22
N MET A 216 12.41 9.98 -35.77
CA MET A 216 13.44 10.75 -36.46
C MET A 216 13.91 10.04 -37.72
N THR A 217 14.29 10.81 -38.74
CA THR A 217 15.03 10.26 -39.88
C THR A 217 16.42 9.78 -39.46
N ASP A 218 17.03 8.90 -40.25
CA ASP A 218 18.40 8.42 -39.98
C ASP A 218 19.42 9.57 -39.95
N VAL A 219 19.23 10.60 -40.76
CA VAL A 219 20.11 11.79 -40.80
C VAL A 219 20.01 12.55 -39.49
N GLU A 220 18.80 12.86 -39.03
CA GLU A 220 18.58 13.58 -37.78
C GLU A 220 19.14 12.80 -36.58
N PHE A 221 18.90 11.49 -36.52
CA PHE A 221 19.45 10.64 -35.47
C PHE A 221 20.98 10.61 -35.49
N SER A 222 21.57 10.50 -36.68
CA SER A 222 23.03 10.52 -36.84
C SER A 222 23.63 11.83 -36.33
N THR A 223 23.01 12.98 -36.65
CA THR A 223 23.43 14.28 -36.12
C THR A 223 23.37 14.35 -34.59
N VAL A 224 22.31 13.83 -33.97
CA VAL A 224 22.22 13.77 -32.49
C VAL A 224 23.35 12.94 -31.91
N LYS A 225 23.61 11.77 -32.49
CA LYS A 225 24.67 10.86 -32.04
C LYS A 225 26.05 11.49 -32.19
N GLU A 226 26.36 12.07 -33.35
CA GLU A 226 27.64 12.74 -33.62
C GLU A 226 27.90 13.92 -32.68
N ASN A 227 26.87 14.71 -32.38
CA ASN A 227 26.98 15.81 -31.42
C ASN A 227 27.25 15.30 -30.00
N ALA A 228 26.56 14.25 -29.56
CA ALA A 228 26.77 13.64 -28.25
C ALA A 228 28.17 12.99 -28.12
N ASP A 229 28.62 12.28 -29.17
CA ASP A 229 29.96 11.71 -29.28
C ASP A 229 31.03 12.82 -29.22
N SER A 230 30.85 13.92 -29.97
CA SER A 230 31.78 15.06 -29.98
C SER A 230 31.89 15.72 -28.61
N LYS A 231 30.77 15.91 -27.91
CA LYS A 231 30.77 16.44 -26.53
C LYS A 231 31.44 15.50 -25.54
N LYS A 232 31.24 14.19 -25.67
CA LYS A 232 31.95 13.20 -24.84
C LYS A 232 33.46 13.30 -25.04
N ILE A 233 33.92 13.39 -26.28
CA ILE A 233 35.34 13.53 -26.61
C ILE A 233 35.92 14.81 -25.97
N GLN A 234 35.22 15.93 -26.08
CA GLN A 234 35.65 17.20 -25.48
C GLN A 234 35.72 17.11 -23.95
N PHE A 235 34.70 16.52 -23.31
CA PHE A 235 34.66 16.31 -21.87
C PHE A 235 35.79 15.39 -21.40
N ASP A 236 36.00 14.24 -22.05
CA ASP A 236 37.06 13.30 -21.69
C ASP A 236 38.45 13.95 -21.83
N ALA A 237 38.67 14.74 -22.89
CA ALA A 237 39.90 15.50 -23.08
C ALA A 237 40.12 16.55 -21.99
N GLU A 238 39.06 17.24 -21.54
CA GLU A 238 39.11 18.20 -20.44
C GLU A 238 39.37 17.50 -19.10
N GLN A 239 38.73 16.37 -18.82
CA GLN A 239 38.98 15.57 -17.62
C GLN A 239 40.44 15.10 -17.54
N VAL A 240 41.04 14.72 -18.66
CA VAL A 240 42.47 14.38 -18.72
C VAL A 240 43.34 15.61 -18.41
N LYS A 241 43.03 16.78 -18.97
CA LYS A 241 43.75 18.04 -18.66
C LYS A 241 43.64 18.40 -17.18
N ILE A 242 42.44 18.34 -16.61
CA ILE A 242 42.19 18.62 -15.19
C ILE A 242 42.96 17.64 -14.29
N LYS A 243 42.97 16.34 -14.63
CA LYS A 243 43.76 15.35 -13.87
C LYS A 243 45.25 15.65 -13.93
N ALA A 244 45.79 15.93 -15.11
CA ALA A 244 47.20 16.27 -15.28
C ALA A 244 47.58 17.57 -14.55
N GLU A 245 46.71 18.59 -14.56
CA GLU A 245 46.93 19.84 -13.84
C GLU A 245 46.84 19.65 -12.32
N ASN A 246 45.87 18.88 -11.83
CA ASN A 246 45.76 18.53 -10.42
C ASN A 246 46.97 17.72 -9.92
N GLU A 247 47.49 16.81 -10.74
CA GLU A 247 48.71 16.06 -10.44
C GLU A 247 49.94 16.98 -10.40
N ARG A 248 50.05 17.93 -11.33
CA ARG A 248 51.10 18.95 -11.32
C ARG A 248 51.01 19.84 -10.08
N LEU A 249 49.81 20.30 -9.72
CA LEU A 249 49.57 21.11 -8.51
C LEU A 249 49.87 20.31 -7.23
N ALA A 250 49.56 19.03 -7.20
CA ALA A 250 49.91 18.15 -6.08
C ALA A 250 51.43 17.97 -5.95
N ALA A 251 52.14 17.76 -7.06
CA ALA A 251 53.60 17.68 -7.08
C ALA A 251 54.26 19.01 -6.70
N GLU A 252 53.72 20.14 -7.15
CA GLU A 252 54.19 21.48 -6.77
C GLU A 252 53.97 21.76 -5.28
N LYS A 253 52.79 21.42 -4.74
CA LYS A 253 52.53 21.49 -3.29
C LYS A 253 53.47 20.59 -2.50
N ALA A 254 53.69 19.35 -2.94
CA ALA A 254 54.61 18.44 -2.26
C ALA A 254 56.06 18.97 -2.27
N LYS A 255 56.49 19.62 -3.36
CA LYS A 255 57.80 20.27 -3.43
C LYS A 255 57.87 21.51 -2.54
N ALA A 256 56.84 22.35 -2.51
CA ALA A 256 56.76 23.50 -1.63
C ALA A 256 56.75 23.10 -0.15
N ASP A 257 56.04 22.02 0.22
CA ASP A 257 56.03 21.46 1.57
C ASP A 257 57.39 20.85 1.94
N ALA A 258 58.07 20.18 1.00
CA ALA A 258 59.43 19.67 1.20
C ALA A 258 60.46 20.81 1.36
N ASP A 259 60.37 21.86 0.54
CA ASP A 259 61.22 23.05 0.64
C ASP A 259 60.97 23.81 1.95
N LYS A 260 59.70 23.94 2.38
CA LYS A 260 59.35 24.52 3.67
C LYS A 260 59.91 23.69 4.83
N LYS A 261 59.78 22.36 4.78
CA LYS A 261 60.34 21.47 5.79
C LYS A 261 61.87 21.52 5.83
N ALA A 262 62.53 21.60 4.68
CA ALA A 262 63.98 21.76 4.58
C ALA A 262 64.43 23.13 5.12
N LEU A 263 63.66 24.20 4.88
CA LEU A 263 63.93 25.53 5.43
C LEU A 263 63.73 25.56 6.94
N GLU A 264 62.67 24.95 7.47
CA GLU A 264 62.42 24.79 8.90
C GLU A 264 63.52 23.96 9.58
N GLU A 265 64.01 22.89 8.94
CA GLU A 265 65.09 22.07 9.47
C GLU A 265 66.45 22.81 9.44
N LYS A 266 66.69 23.64 8.42
CA LYS A 266 67.87 24.50 8.33
C LYS A 266 67.84 25.61 9.38
N ALA A 267 66.68 26.25 9.58
CA ALA A 267 66.46 27.24 10.62
C ALA A 267 66.56 26.62 12.03
N ALA A 268 66.07 25.39 12.24
CA ALA A 268 66.23 24.67 13.49
C ALA A 268 67.70 24.32 13.78
N LYS A 269 68.48 23.94 12.75
CA LYS A 269 69.94 23.72 12.89
C LYS A 269 70.69 25.02 13.19
N GLU A 270 70.40 26.13 12.52
CA GLU A 270 70.98 27.45 12.85
C GLU A 270 70.59 27.94 14.24
N LYS A 271 69.35 27.69 14.67
CA LYS A 271 68.90 28.04 16.02
C LYS A 271 69.58 27.18 17.09
N ALA A 272 69.72 25.88 16.87
CA ALA A 272 70.48 24.99 17.76
C ALA A 272 71.98 25.33 17.80
N GLU A 273 72.56 25.77 16.68
CA GLU A 273 73.97 26.16 16.63
C GLU A 273 74.23 27.53 17.28
N SER A 274 73.31 28.48 17.11
CA SER A 274 73.34 29.76 17.83
C SER A 274 73.07 29.59 19.33
N GLU A 275 72.16 28.70 19.74
CA GLU A 275 71.97 28.34 21.16
C GLU A 275 73.19 27.64 21.74
N LYS A 276 73.87 26.75 21.00
CA LYS A 276 75.15 26.15 21.45
C LYS A 276 76.25 27.18 21.61
N LYS A 277 76.36 28.16 20.69
CA LYS A 277 77.32 29.26 20.82
C LYS A 277 76.99 30.14 22.03
N LEU A 278 75.72 30.50 22.23
CA LEU A 278 75.29 31.31 23.37
C LEU A 278 75.46 30.57 24.70
N ALA A 279 75.25 29.25 24.73
CA ALA A 279 75.50 28.42 25.90
C ALA A 279 76.99 28.31 26.23
N LYS A 280 77.86 28.22 25.20
CA LYS A 280 79.32 28.23 25.39
C LYS A 280 79.83 29.58 25.89
N GLU A 281 79.29 30.68 25.36
CA GLU A 281 79.64 32.04 25.80
C GLU A 281 79.13 32.34 27.21
N ARG A 282 77.94 31.83 27.59
CA ARG A 282 77.45 31.88 28.98
C ARG A 282 78.25 31.00 29.93
N ALA A 283 78.74 29.84 29.49
CA ALA A 283 79.63 28.99 30.29
C ALA A 283 80.99 29.66 30.52
N GLU A 284 81.57 30.28 29.49
CA GLU A 284 82.83 31.05 29.61
C GLU A 284 82.65 32.32 30.47
N GLN A 285 81.50 33.00 30.39
CA GLN A 285 81.18 34.10 31.31
C GLN A 285 80.93 33.63 32.74
N ALA A 286 80.26 32.50 32.94
CA ALA A 286 80.06 31.92 34.28
C ALA A 286 81.38 31.47 34.91
N GLU A 287 82.32 30.95 34.12
CA GLU A 287 83.66 30.57 34.58
C GLU A 287 84.52 31.79 34.92
N LYS A 288 84.43 32.87 34.12
CA LYS A 288 85.04 34.18 34.46
C LYS A 288 84.45 34.80 35.73
N LEU A 289 83.12 34.77 35.88
CA LEU A 289 82.45 35.30 37.07
C LEU A 289 82.79 34.48 38.33
N LYS A 290 82.93 33.15 38.19
CA LYS A 290 83.38 32.28 39.28
C LYS A 290 84.84 32.51 39.65
N ALA A 291 85.72 32.71 38.66
CA ALA A 291 87.11 33.09 38.91
C ALA A 291 87.24 34.49 39.56
N GLU A 292 86.36 35.44 39.20
CA GLU A 292 86.28 36.76 39.84
C GLU A 292 85.73 36.68 41.27
N GLN A 293 84.72 35.83 41.52
CA GLN A 293 84.16 35.59 42.85
C GLN A 293 85.15 34.83 43.77
N ASP A 294 85.91 33.87 43.25
CA ASP A 294 86.96 33.18 44.01
C ASP A 294 88.17 34.10 44.30
N ALA A 295 88.48 35.04 43.40
CA ALA A 295 89.47 36.09 43.65
C ALA A 295 88.97 37.11 44.69
N LYS A 296 87.68 37.49 44.64
CA LYS A 296 87.07 38.39 45.65
C LYS A 296 86.94 37.72 47.02
N ALA A 297 86.59 36.44 47.08
CA ALA A 297 86.52 35.68 48.33
C ALA A 297 87.90 35.48 48.97
N LYS A 298 88.96 35.31 48.18
CA LYS A 298 90.35 35.32 48.70
C LYS A 298 90.76 36.69 49.23
N LEU A 299 90.38 37.77 48.53
CA LEU A 299 90.69 39.14 48.95
C LEU A 299 89.89 39.57 50.20
N GLU A 300 88.65 39.10 50.34
CA GLU A 300 87.77 39.37 51.47
C GLU A 300 88.15 38.52 52.70
N ALA A 301 88.64 37.30 52.52
CA ALA A 301 89.25 36.50 53.59
C ALA A 301 90.58 37.10 54.11
N GLU A 302 91.38 37.71 53.22
CA GLU A 302 92.60 38.43 53.60
C GLU A 302 92.28 39.77 54.29
N LEU A 303 91.21 40.46 53.89
CA LEU A 303 90.73 41.68 54.54
C LEU A 303 90.08 41.39 55.91
N GLN A 304 89.39 40.26 56.06
CA GLN A 304 88.79 39.83 57.33
C GLN A 304 89.85 39.37 58.33
N ALA A 305 90.93 38.71 57.89
CA ALA A 305 92.08 38.40 58.73
C ALA A 305 92.86 39.66 59.19
N LYS A 306 92.87 40.75 58.41
CA LYS A 306 93.39 42.05 58.84
C LYS A 306 92.44 42.77 59.82
N LYS A 307 91.13 42.71 59.60
CA LYS A 307 90.12 43.31 60.50
C LYS A 307 90.03 42.60 61.84
N ASP A 308 90.19 41.27 61.89
CA ASP A 308 90.16 40.52 63.15
C ASP A 308 91.46 40.68 63.99
N ALA A 309 92.55 41.16 63.39
CA ALA A 309 93.76 41.61 64.09
C ALA A 309 93.64 43.05 64.62
N GLU A 310 92.89 43.92 63.95
CA GLU A 310 92.64 45.32 64.36
C GLU A 310 91.55 45.41 65.45
N VAL A 311 90.51 44.57 65.38
CA VAL A 311 89.43 44.47 66.39
C VAL A 311 89.92 43.91 67.73
N LYS A 312 91.04 43.17 67.76
CA LYS A 312 91.69 42.70 69.00
C LYS A 312 92.52 43.81 69.69
N ALA A 313 93.05 44.77 68.93
CA ALA A 313 93.76 45.94 69.47
C ALA A 313 92.79 47.08 69.88
N GLU A 314 91.64 47.19 69.23
CA GLU A 314 90.63 48.22 69.55
C GLU A 314 89.74 47.84 70.75
N LYS A 315 89.54 46.54 71.02
CA LYS A 315 88.83 46.06 72.23
C LYS A 315 89.57 46.33 73.54
N GLU A 316 90.90 46.47 73.54
CA GLU A 316 91.68 46.91 74.71
C GLU A 316 91.62 48.44 74.91
N ARG A 317 91.41 49.23 73.85
CA ARG A 317 91.26 50.70 73.93
C ARG A 317 89.84 51.13 74.35
N LEU A 318 88.82 50.36 73.96
CA LEU A 318 87.40 50.65 74.25
C LEU A 318 86.96 50.28 75.68
N ALA A 319 87.77 49.53 76.43
CA ALA A 319 87.54 49.22 77.85
C ALA A 319 87.91 50.38 78.79
N GLU A 320 88.89 51.22 78.40
CA GLU A 320 89.29 52.42 79.16
C GLU A 320 88.30 53.59 78.92
N GLU A 321 87.70 53.69 77.73
CA GLU A 321 86.76 54.76 77.37
C GLU A 321 85.34 54.53 77.95
N LYS A 322 84.91 53.28 78.12
CA LYS A 322 83.63 52.95 78.78
C LYS A 322 83.58 53.36 80.26
N ARG A 323 84.72 53.48 80.95
CA ARG A 323 84.78 53.98 82.34
C ARG A 323 84.49 55.49 82.44
N LEU A 324 84.74 56.25 81.38
CA LEU A 324 84.46 57.70 81.31
C LEU A 324 83.03 58.01 80.84
N LYS A 325 82.35 57.04 80.21
CA LYS A 325 80.94 57.18 79.79
C LYS A 325 79.92 56.87 80.89
N GLU A 326 80.30 56.11 81.92
CA GLU A 326 79.40 55.76 83.05
C GLU A 326 79.24 56.90 84.08
N GLU A 327 80.19 57.83 84.19
CA GLU A 327 80.07 59.02 85.05
C GLU A 327 79.23 60.17 84.43
N ALA A 328 79.11 60.23 83.10
CA ALA A 328 78.35 61.29 82.42
C ALA A 328 76.84 60.98 82.27
N GLU A 329 76.46 59.70 82.25
CA GLU A 329 75.05 59.28 82.05
C GLU A 329 74.20 59.29 83.34
N ALA A 330 74.83 59.37 84.52
CA ALA A 330 74.14 59.47 85.81
C ALA A 330 73.63 60.90 86.14
N LEU A 331 74.21 61.94 85.53
CA LEU A 331 73.90 63.36 85.83
C LEU A 331 72.74 63.94 84.99
N ALA A 332 72.38 63.30 83.87
CA ALA A 332 71.31 63.76 82.98
C ALA A 332 69.89 63.31 83.40
N LYS A 333 69.76 62.49 84.45
CA LYS A 333 68.48 61.91 84.90
C LYS A 333 68.00 62.40 86.28
N ALA A 334 68.67 63.38 86.90
CA ALA A 334 68.29 63.96 88.19
C ALA A 334 67.30 65.15 88.04
N PRO A 335 66.41 65.41 89.02
CA PRO A 335 65.45 66.53 88.99
C PRO A 335 66.10 67.90 88.79
N ILE A 336 65.39 68.83 88.13
CA ILE A 336 65.89 70.19 87.76
C ILE A 336 66.47 70.98 88.95
N LYS A 337 65.92 70.80 90.15
CA LYS A 337 66.44 71.43 91.37
C LYS A 337 67.87 70.97 91.71
N ASP A 338 68.17 69.69 91.51
CA ASP A 338 69.51 69.12 91.72
C ASP A 338 70.48 69.55 90.60
N GLN A 339 69.99 69.67 89.36
CA GLN A 339 70.78 70.18 88.24
C GLN A 339 71.24 71.63 88.48
N LEU A 340 70.34 72.49 88.99
CA LEU A 340 70.66 73.87 89.32
C LEU A 340 71.60 73.97 90.53
N ASN A 341 71.43 73.11 91.55
CA ASN A 341 72.34 73.05 92.69
C ASN A 341 73.77 72.66 92.26
N VAL A 342 73.90 71.62 91.42
CA VAL A 342 75.20 71.18 90.86
C VAL A 342 75.81 72.28 89.99
N TRP A 343 75.00 72.98 89.20
CA TRP A 343 75.47 74.08 88.36
C TRP A 343 76.00 75.26 89.17
N VAL A 344 75.28 75.74 90.19
CA VAL A 344 75.75 76.83 91.06
C VAL A 344 76.98 76.39 91.88
N ALA A 345 77.03 75.13 92.32
CA ALA A 345 78.19 74.58 93.02
C ALA A 345 79.46 74.59 92.14
N SER A 346 79.32 74.29 90.84
CA SER A 346 80.43 74.22 89.86
C SER A 346 81.15 75.54 89.61
N PHE A 347 80.59 76.67 90.05
CA PHE A 347 81.27 77.95 89.95
C PHE A 347 82.43 77.99 90.96
N GLU A 348 83.64 77.89 90.42
CA GLU A 348 84.89 78.15 91.14
C GLU A 348 85.55 79.40 90.57
N LEU A 349 86.06 80.26 91.46
CA LEU A 349 86.96 81.33 91.05
C LEU A 349 88.36 80.74 90.83
N PRO A 350 89.03 81.06 89.71
CA PRO A 350 90.41 80.66 89.50
C PRO A 350 91.29 81.15 90.66
N SER A 351 92.11 80.26 91.20
CA SER A 351 93.01 80.53 92.31
C SER A 351 94.15 81.47 91.87
N ALA A 352 93.87 82.78 91.88
CA ALA A 352 94.89 83.81 91.77
C ALA A 352 95.48 84.08 93.16
N ASN A 353 96.77 83.80 93.31
CA ASN A 353 97.52 83.88 94.55
C ASN A 353 97.95 85.33 94.89
N ASN A 354 96.99 86.26 94.90
CA ASN A 354 97.22 87.68 95.12
C ASN A 354 96.61 88.10 96.47
N GLU A 355 97.44 88.41 97.47
CA GLU A 355 97.03 88.96 98.77
C GLU A 355 96.68 90.45 98.61
N ASN A 356 95.45 90.75 98.18
CA ASN A 356 94.94 92.11 98.01
C ASN A 356 93.51 92.22 98.60
N GLU A 357 93.25 93.26 99.40
CA GLU A 357 91.92 93.50 100.01
C GLU A 357 90.76 93.50 99.00
N LYS A 358 91.00 93.91 97.74
CA LYS A 358 90.00 93.86 96.67
C LYS A 358 89.72 92.44 96.18
N ALA A 359 90.72 91.54 96.19
CA ALA A 359 90.53 90.14 95.85
C ALA A 359 89.66 89.43 96.91
N ASP A 360 89.84 89.77 98.19
CA ASP A 360 88.99 89.26 99.27
C ASP A 360 87.57 89.82 99.20
N LEU A 361 87.40 91.09 98.80
CA LEU A 361 86.07 91.64 98.52
C LEU A 361 85.38 90.92 97.34
N ILE A 362 86.12 90.55 96.29
CA ILE A 362 85.60 89.80 95.13
C ILE A 362 85.21 88.37 95.55
N LYS A 363 86.04 87.68 96.34
CA LYS A 363 85.70 86.36 96.92
C LYS A 363 84.45 86.45 97.80
N ALA A 364 84.37 87.46 98.68
CA ALA A 364 83.21 87.66 99.55
C ALA A 364 81.93 87.94 98.74
N LYS A 365 82.00 88.75 97.67
CA LYS A 365 80.86 88.99 96.77
C LYS A 365 80.47 87.76 95.95
N PHE A 366 81.44 86.97 95.51
CA PHE A 366 81.21 85.73 94.78
C PHE A 366 80.52 84.67 95.65
N GLU A 367 80.96 84.51 96.89
CA GLU A 367 80.28 83.65 97.87
C GLU A 367 78.88 84.17 98.23
N ALA A 368 78.70 85.49 98.32
CA ALA A 368 77.37 86.09 98.50
C ALA A 368 76.44 85.80 97.31
N PHE A 369 76.96 85.83 96.08
CA PHE A 369 76.23 85.44 94.87
C PHE A 369 75.87 83.95 94.88
N LYS A 370 76.79 83.05 95.24
CA LYS A 370 76.49 81.61 95.35
C LYS A 370 75.37 81.36 96.38
N ARG A 371 75.42 82.02 97.54
CA ARG A 371 74.36 81.92 98.56
C ARG A 371 73.02 82.43 98.05
N TRP A 372 73.00 83.56 97.35
CA TRP A 372 71.77 84.07 96.72
C TRP A 372 71.22 83.09 95.69
N ALA A 373 72.07 82.57 94.80
CA ALA A 373 71.64 81.63 93.77
C ALA A 373 71.09 80.32 94.37
N PHE A 374 71.71 79.79 95.43
CA PHE A 374 71.16 78.64 96.15
C PHE A 374 69.81 78.93 96.83
N ALA A 375 69.63 80.11 97.41
CA ALA A 375 68.35 80.51 98.00
C ALA A 375 67.24 80.58 96.94
N GLU A 376 67.57 81.03 95.73
CA GLU A 376 66.60 81.09 94.62
C GLU A 376 66.25 79.71 94.06
N ILE A 377 67.19 78.76 94.12
CA ILE A 377 66.95 77.35 93.76
C ILE A 377 66.09 76.66 94.82
N GLU A 378 66.20 77.04 96.10
CA GLU A 378 65.30 76.52 97.14
C GLU A 378 63.85 76.97 96.96
N LEU A 379 63.64 78.15 96.36
CA LEU A 379 62.32 78.72 96.06
C LEU A 379 61.64 78.12 94.82
N MET A 380 62.36 77.32 94.02
CA MET A 380 61.78 76.42 92.99
C MET A 380 61.38 75.07 93.60
#